data_AF-F7T6K3-F1
#
_entry.id   AF-F7T6K3-F1
#
_cell.length_a   1.000
_cell.length_b   1.000
_cell.length_c   1.000
_cell.angle_alpha   90.00
_cell.angle_beta   90.00
_cell.angle_gamma   90.00
#
_symmetry.space_group_name_H-M   'P 1'
#
loop_
_entity.id
_entity.type
_entity.pdbx_description
1 polymer ?
#
loop_
_entity_poly.entity_id
_entity_poly.type
_entity_poly.pdbx_seq_one_letter_code
_entity_poly.pdbx_strand_id
1 'polypeptide(L)'
;MRLLPLVIMLSACAVCQAQGTRTWHFTGAELVAALEGRMPSELRDASRSRQFSSSYAQAYVVGIADQTQGTVWCTPTGVLPHELKDRVYSYLSKLPTSRLAENAGPLVSEALHQAFACR
;
A
#
# COMPACT_ATOMS: atom_id res chain seq x y z
N MET A 1 -24.69 -55.64 -8.56
CA MET A 1 -24.61 -54.19 -8.89
C MET A 1 -25.10 -53.39 -7.69
N ARG A 2 -24.19 -52.86 -6.87
CA ARG A 2 -24.49 -51.85 -5.86
C ARG A 2 -23.37 -50.82 -5.94
N LEU A 3 -23.71 -49.65 -6.47
CA LEU A 3 -22.81 -48.50 -6.60
C LEU A 3 -22.54 -47.95 -5.19
N LEU A 4 -21.28 -47.96 -4.76
CA LEU A 4 -20.82 -47.30 -3.55
C LEU A 4 -20.44 -45.86 -3.93
N PRO A 5 -21.04 -44.81 -3.35
CA PRO A 5 -20.64 -43.45 -3.66
C PRO A 5 -19.34 -43.13 -2.92
N LEU A 6 -18.28 -42.89 -3.68
CA LEU A 6 -17.01 -42.36 -3.23
C LEU A 6 -17.22 -40.89 -2.84
N VAL A 7 -17.32 -40.59 -1.54
CA VAL A 7 -17.35 -39.22 -1.04
C VAL A 7 -15.92 -38.71 -0.95
N ILE A 8 -15.44 -38.06 -2.03
CA ILE A 8 -14.19 -37.31 -2.00
C ILE A 8 -14.48 -35.99 -1.30
N MET A 9 -14.16 -35.90 0.00
CA MET A 9 -14.08 -34.61 0.69
C MET A 9 -12.88 -33.82 0.14
N LEU A 10 -13.14 -32.86 -0.75
CA LEU A 10 -12.19 -31.78 -1.01
C LEU A 10 -12.14 -30.90 0.24
N SER A 11 -11.26 -31.25 1.17
CA SER A 11 -10.88 -30.37 2.26
C SER A 11 -10.04 -29.24 1.66
N ALA A 12 -10.71 -28.14 1.30
CA ALA A 12 -10.06 -26.89 0.97
C ALA A 12 -9.37 -26.37 2.24
N CYS A 13 -8.12 -26.77 2.46
CA CYS A 13 -7.26 -26.11 3.42
C CYS A 13 -7.10 -24.67 2.93
N ALA A 14 -7.91 -23.77 3.46
CA ALA A 14 -7.60 -22.35 3.45
C ALA A 14 -6.23 -22.23 4.11
N VAL A 15 -5.20 -22.01 3.31
CA VAL A 15 -3.88 -21.65 3.79
C VAL A 15 -4.07 -20.28 4.41
N CYS A 16 -4.43 -20.22 5.69
CA CYS A 16 -4.18 -19.07 6.52
C CYS A 16 -2.66 -18.92 6.49
N GLN A 17 -2.15 -18.11 5.56
CA GLN A 17 -0.84 -17.53 5.75
C GLN A 17 -0.96 -16.73 7.03
N ALA A 18 -0.46 -17.30 8.12
CA ALA A 18 -0.09 -16.54 9.28
C ALA A 18 0.93 -15.52 8.76
N GLN A 19 0.45 -14.32 8.42
CA GLN A 19 1.33 -13.18 8.25
C GLN A 19 2.05 -13.10 9.59
N GLY A 20 3.34 -13.48 9.60
CA GLY A 20 4.18 -13.37 10.78
C GLY A 20 3.97 -11.98 11.37
N THR A 21 3.99 -11.86 12.70
CA THR A 21 3.66 -10.64 13.44
C THR A 21 4.38 -9.45 12.80
N ARG A 22 3.66 -8.70 11.95
CA ARG A 22 4.27 -7.62 11.18
C ARG A 22 4.70 -6.52 12.15
N THR A 23 5.87 -5.95 11.92
CA THR A 23 6.38 -4.83 12.74
C THR A 23 6.08 -3.46 12.12
N TRP A 24 5.57 -3.44 10.88
CA TRP A 24 5.21 -2.22 10.18
C TRP A 24 3.73 -1.86 10.37
N HIS A 25 3.46 -0.55 10.42
CA HIS A 25 2.12 -0.02 10.65
C HIS A 25 1.25 0.04 9.40
N PHE A 26 1.86 0.06 8.21
CA PHE A 26 1.15 0.25 6.95
C PHE A 26 1.75 -0.62 5.86
N THR A 27 0.90 -1.37 5.15
CA THR A 27 1.26 -2.16 3.98
C THR A 27 1.02 -1.39 2.69
N GLY A 28 1.63 -1.83 1.60
CA GLY A 28 1.35 -1.26 0.28
C GLY A 28 -0.15 -1.26 -0.06
N ALA A 29 -0.86 -2.35 0.26
CA ALA A 29 -2.30 -2.48 0.05
C ALA A 29 -3.12 -1.48 0.89
N GLU A 30 -2.79 -1.31 2.17
CA GLU A 30 -3.45 -0.34 3.05
C GLU A 30 -3.18 1.10 2.59
N LEU A 31 -1.97 1.40 2.12
CA LEU A 31 -1.64 2.70 1.55
C LEU A 31 -2.40 2.99 0.26
N VAL A 32 -2.53 2.01 -0.66
CA VAL A 32 -3.37 2.14 -1.86
C VAL A 32 -4.82 2.45 -1.47
N ALA A 33 -5.39 1.68 -0.55
CA ALA A 33 -6.74 1.94 -0.06
C ALA A 33 -6.87 3.34 0.54
N ALA A 34 -5.87 3.81 1.28
CA ALA A 34 -5.89 5.13 1.87
C ALA A 34 -5.79 6.27 0.84
N LEU A 35 -4.95 6.10 -0.18
CA LEU A 35 -4.82 7.00 -1.33
C LEU A 35 -6.12 7.14 -2.12
N GLU A 36 -6.91 6.06 -2.20
CA GLU A 36 -8.24 6.05 -2.81
C GLU A 36 -9.35 6.57 -1.88
N GLY A 37 -9.02 6.98 -0.66
CA GLY A 37 -10.00 7.48 0.29
C GLY A 37 -10.82 6.39 1.00
N ARG A 38 -10.30 5.16 1.02
CA ARG A 38 -10.96 3.94 1.55
C ARG A 38 -10.27 3.35 2.79
N MET A 39 -9.45 4.14 3.49
CA MET A 39 -8.86 3.71 4.77
C MET A 39 -9.96 3.48 5.80
N PRO A 40 -9.94 2.36 6.57
CA PRO A 40 -10.84 2.17 7.68
C PRO A 40 -10.78 3.34 8.68
N SER A 41 -11.95 3.81 9.12
CA SER A 41 -12.06 4.95 10.02
C SER A 41 -13.32 4.84 10.88
N GLU A 42 -13.23 5.30 12.13
CA GLU A 42 -14.37 5.45 13.04
C GLU A 42 -15.29 6.62 12.65
N LEU A 43 -14.90 7.42 11.65
CA LEU A 43 -15.68 8.55 11.15
C LEU A 43 -16.92 8.07 10.40
N ARG A 44 -18.10 8.36 10.96
CA ARG A 44 -19.41 7.97 10.38
C ARG A 44 -19.77 8.75 9.12
N ASP A 45 -19.28 10.00 9.00
CA ASP A 45 -19.53 10.82 7.81
C ASP A 45 -18.60 10.39 6.67
N ALA A 46 -19.20 10.00 5.54
CA ALA A 46 -18.46 9.45 4.40
C ALA A 46 -17.47 10.46 3.78
N SER A 47 -17.83 11.74 3.76
CA SER A 47 -16.96 12.79 3.20
C SER A 47 -15.75 13.02 4.09
N ARG A 48 -15.96 13.12 5.41
CA ARG A 48 -14.89 13.25 6.41
C ARG A 48 -14.01 12.01 6.45
N SER A 49 -14.58 10.81 6.35
CA SER A 49 -13.82 9.56 6.29
C SER A 49 -12.91 9.52 5.07
N ARG A 50 -13.44 9.85 3.87
CA ARG A 50 -12.65 9.95 2.63
C ARG A 50 -11.54 11.00 2.74
N GLN A 51 -11.86 12.16 3.28
CA GLN A 51 -10.89 13.25 3.49
C GLN A 51 -9.77 12.81 4.44
N PHE A 52 -10.13 12.22 5.58
CA PHE A 52 -9.18 11.71 6.57
C PHE A 52 -8.25 10.66 5.95
N SER A 53 -8.81 9.70 5.21
CA SER A 53 -8.07 8.68 4.49
C SER A 53 -7.04 9.28 3.53
N SER A 54 -7.47 10.19 2.65
CA SER A 54 -6.56 10.83 1.69
C SER A 54 -5.49 11.70 2.38
N SER A 55 -5.85 12.40 3.45
CA SER A 55 -4.91 13.22 4.22
C SER A 55 -3.88 12.36 4.95
N TYR A 56 -4.30 11.24 5.54
CA TYR A 56 -3.39 10.28 6.19
C TYR A 56 -2.40 9.70 5.19
N ALA A 57 -2.88 9.27 4.01
CA ALA A 57 -2.02 8.75 2.95
C ALA A 57 -1.00 9.79 2.45
N GLN A 58 -1.44 11.05 2.24
CA GLN A 58 -0.55 12.14 1.86
C GLN A 58 0.53 12.39 2.92
N ALA A 59 0.15 12.41 4.21
CA ALA A 59 1.07 12.58 5.32
C ALA A 59 2.11 11.44 5.40
N TYR A 60 1.67 10.20 5.20
CA TYR A 60 2.55 9.03 5.15
C TYR A 60 3.59 9.16 4.03
N VAL A 61 3.16 9.55 2.82
CA VAL A 61 4.04 9.73 1.66
C VAL A 61 5.05 10.85 1.89
N VAL A 62 4.63 12.03 2.35
CA VAL A 62 5.57 13.16 2.55
C VAL A 62 6.55 12.89 3.68
N GLY A 63 6.15 12.18 4.74
CA GLY A 63 7.08 11.79 5.81
C GLY A 63 8.23 10.93 5.30
N ILE A 64 7.94 9.97 4.40
CA ILE A 64 8.98 9.15 3.76
C ILE A 64 9.77 9.96 2.74
N ALA A 65 9.10 10.84 1.99
CA ALA A 65 9.76 11.73 1.03
C ALA A 65 10.81 12.59 1.73
N ASP A 66 10.45 13.31 2.79
CA ASP A 66 11.34 14.15 3.59
C ASP A 66 12.50 13.32 4.18
N GLN A 67 12.21 12.12 4.69
CA GLN A 67 13.22 11.23 5.28
C GLN A 67 14.25 10.71 4.27
N THR A 68 13.90 10.63 2.97
CA THR A 68 14.71 9.97 1.94
C THR A 68 15.18 10.90 0.81
N GLN A 69 14.81 12.18 0.87
CA GLN A 69 15.22 13.18 -0.09
C GLN A 69 16.74 13.41 -0.04
N GLY A 70 17.36 13.57 -1.20
CA GLY A 70 18.79 13.80 -1.36
C GLY A 70 19.64 12.53 -1.30
N THR A 71 19.05 11.36 -1.01
CA THR A 71 19.76 10.08 -0.95
C THR A 71 19.13 9.03 -1.86
N VAL A 72 17.82 8.79 -1.71
CA VAL A 72 17.07 7.80 -2.52
C VAL A 72 16.45 8.46 -3.75
N TRP A 73 15.98 9.69 -3.60
CA TRP A 73 15.37 10.49 -4.64
C TRP A 73 15.79 11.95 -4.51
N CYS A 74 15.75 12.71 -5.60
CA CYS A 74 16.23 14.09 -5.63
C CYS A 74 15.26 15.00 -6.39
N THR A 75 15.23 16.29 -6.01
CA THR A 75 14.42 17.28 -6.71
C THR A 75 15.18 18.62 -6.84
N PRO A 76 15.64 18.99 -8.06
CA PRO A 76 16.40 20.23 -8.24
C PRO A 76 15.52 21.48 -8.19
N THR A 77 14.22 21.36 -8.49
CA THR A 77 13.27 22.48 -8.58
C THR A 77 12.11 22.38 -7.60
N GLY A 78 12.10 21.37 -6.72
CA GLY A 78 10.94 20.99 -5.91
C GLY A 78 9.98 20.05 -6.66
N VAL A 79 9.26 19.22 -5.90
CA VAL A 79 8.11 18.41 -6.35
C VAL A 79 6.98 18.67 -5.38
N LEU A 80 5.77 18.91 -5.88
CA LEU A 80 4.62 19.22 -5.05
C LEU A 80 4.10 17.95 -4.33
N PRO A 81 3.55 18.07 -3.12
CA PRO A 81 3.07 16.91 -2.36
C PRO A 81 2.09 16.01 -3.12
N HIS A 82 1.20 16.59 -3.92
CA HIS A 82 0.24 15.80 -4.71
C HIS A 82 0.92 15.02 -5.85
N GLU A 83 2.01 15.54 -6.42
CA GLU A 83 2.77 14.83 -7.45
C GLU A 83 3.49 13.61 -6.84
N LEU A 84 4.06 13.75 -5.64
CA LEU A 84 4.65 12.61 -4.90
C LEU A 84 3.60 11.52 -4.68
N LYS A 85 2.42 11.91 -4.19
CA LYS A 85 1.28 11.01 -3.97
C LYS A 85 0.86 10.30 -5.27
N ASP A 86 0.78 11.02 -6.39
CA ASP A 86 0.37 10.46 -7.68
C ASP A 86 1.40 9.45 -8.23
N ARG A 87 2.70 9.73 -8.06
CA ARG A 87 3.78 8.80 -8.45
C ARG A 87 3.77 7.53 -7.60
N VAL A 88 3.58 7.66 -6.28
CA VAL A 88 3.44 6.53 -5.36
C VAL A 88 2.23 5.68 -5.74
N TYR A 89 1.05 6.28 -5.93
CA TYR A 89 -0.15 5.54 -6.32
C TYR A 89 0.03 4.79 -7.64
N SER A 90 0.63 5.44 -8.64
CA SER A 90 0.88 4.85 -9.96
C SER A 90 1.85 3.66 -9.90
N TYR A 91 2.82 3.70 -8.98
CA TYR A 91 3.77 2.60 -8.75
C TYR A 91 3.07 1.44 -8.04
N LEU A 92 2.44 1.71 -6.89
CA LEU A 92 1.80 0.67 -6.07
C LEU A 92 0.67 -0.05 -6.82
N SER A 93 -0.12 0.66 -7.62
CA SER A 93 -1.21 0.08 -8.42
C SER A 93 -0.74 -0.95 -9.47
N LYS A 94 0.55 -1.02 -9.76
CA LYS A 94 1.14 -1.98 -10.71
C LYS A 94 1.83 -3.16 -10.01
N LEU A 95 1.97 -3.11 -8.68
CA LEU A 95 2.63 -4.18 -7.93
C LEU A 95 1.73 -5.41 -7.81
N PRO A 96 2.30 -6.63 -7.81
CA PRO A 96 1.56 -7.82 -7.47
C PRO A 96 1.12 -7.80 -6.01
N THR A 97 0.02 -8.49 -5.69
CA THR A 97 -0.56 -8.54 -4.33
C THR A 97 0.45 -8.99 -3.26
N SER A 98 1.38 -9.88 -3.61
CA SER A 98 2.45 -10.32 -2.70
C SER A 98 3.35 -9.16 -2.26
N ARG A 99 3.74 -8.28 -3.18
CA ARG A 99 4.52 -7.06 -2.86
C ARG A 99 3.68 -6.06 -2.08
N LEU A 100 2.39 -5.92 -2.38
CA LEU A 100 1.50 -5.02 -1.65
C LEU A 100 1.27 -5.44 -0.19
N ALA A 101 1.54 -6.68 0.18
CA ALA A 101 1.48 -7.15 1.56
C ALA A 101 2.72 -6.74 2.40
N GLU A 102 3.76 -6.21 1.77
CA GLU A 102 4.99 -5.74 2.41
C GLU A 102 4.80 -4.35 3.06
N ASN A 103 5.79 -3.92 3.85
CA ASN A 103 5.85 -2.59 4.45
C ASN A 103 5.77 -1.47 3.37
N ALA A 104 4.82 -0.55 3.51
CA ALA A 104 4.65 0.56 2.58
C ALA A 104 5.84 1.53 2.56
N GLY A 105 6.62 1.64 3.65
CA GLY A 105 7.74 2.57 3.76
C GLY A 105 8.75 2.42 2.61
N PRO A 106 9.41 1.25 2.50
CA PRO A 106 10.31 0.95 1.38
C PRO A 106 9.64 1.07 0.01
N LEU A 107 8.38 0.66 -0.15
CA LEU A 107 7.66 0.75 -1.43
C LEU A 107 7.45 2.20 -1.88
N VAL A 108 7.20 3.13 -0.96
CA VAL A 108 7.13 4.56 -1.26
C VAL A 108 8.51 5.05 -1.69
N SER A 109 9.58 4.68 -0.98
CA SER A 109 10.95 5.05 -1.36
C SER A 109 11.33 4.51 -2.75
N GLU A 110 10.95 3.27 -3.07
CA GLU A 110 11.13 2.68 -4.41
C GLU A 110 10.38 3.48 -5.48
N ALA A 111 9.13 3.87 -5.21
CA ALA A 111 8.34 4.70 -6.12
C ALA A 111 8.98 6.07 -6.37
N LEU A 112 9.49 6.72 -5.31
CA LEU A 112 10.16 8.02 -5.39
C LEU A 112 11.49 7.91 -6.14
N HIS A 113 12.27 6.85 -5.89
CA HIS A 113 13.48 6.57 -6.64
C HIS A 113 13.19 6.37 -8.13
N GLN A 114 12.19 5.56 -8.47
CA GLN A 114 11.81 5.32 -9.85
C GLN A 114 11.34 6.59 -10.57
N ALA A 115 10.63 7.49 -9.88
CA ALA A 115 10.10 8.72 -10.47
C ALA A 115 11.13 9.85 -10.53
N PHE A 116 12.04 9.93 -9.56
CA PHE A 116 12.89 11.10 -9.31
C PHE A 116 14.30 10.69 -8.86
N ALA A 117 14.91 9.72 -9.55
CA ALA A 117 16.26 9.25 -9.25
C ALA A 117 17.27 10.41 -9.18
N CYS A 118 18.16 10.34 -8.20
CA CYS A 118 19.30 11.25 -8.11
C CYS A 118 20.24 11.05 -9.31
N ARG A 119 20.91 12.14 -9.71
CA ARG A 119 21.88 12.17 -10.81
C ARG A 119 23.30 12.19 -10.27
#